data_AF-A0A7X3Z968-F1
#
_entry.id   AF-A0A7X3Z968-F1
#
_cell.length_a   1.000
_cell.length_b   1.000
_cell.length_c   1.000
_cell.angle_alpha   90.00
_cell.angle_beta   90.00
_cell.angle_gamma   90.00
#
_symmetry.space_group_name_H-M   'P 1'
#
loop_
_entity.id
_entity.type
_entity.pdbx_description
1 polymer ?
#
loop_
_entity_poly.entity_id
_entity_poly.type
_entity_poly.pdbx_seq_one_letter_code
_entity_poly.pdbx_strand_id
1 'polypeptide(L)'
;PNMKIVSPARSGGAISTRTFIPHRCQQTIGVLGAVSVATACLIEGSPAYDLANRGEGLERNLSIEHPTGEMTVVAKLDDAGTVSEAAILRTARKLMDGEIFA
;
A
#
# COMPACT_ATOMS: atom_id res chain seq x y z
N PRO A 1 -8.36 -13.05 -6.01
CA PRO A 1 -7.35 -11.97 -5.80
C PRO A 1 -8.05 -10.67 -5.36
N ASN A 2 -7.38 -9.81 -4.59
CA ASN A 2 -7.92 -8.47 -4.31
C ASN A 2 -7.74 -7.60 -5.56
N MET A 3 -8.77 -6.85 -5.94
CA MET A 3 -8.73 -5.93 -7.08
C MET A 3 -8.38 -4.53 -6.61
N LYS A 4 -7.46 -3.84 -7.31
CA LYS A 4 -6.99 -2.50 -6.97
C LYS A 4 -7.19 -1.60 -8.18
N ILE A 5 -7.93 -0.51 -7.98
CA ILE A 5 -8.11 0.55 -8.96
C ILE A 5 -7.25 1.71 -8.47
N VAL A 6 -6.38 2.21 -9.34
CA VAL A 6 -5.41 3.26 -9.02
C VAL A 6 -5.66 4.52 -9.84
N SER A 7 -5.28 5.66 -9.29
CA SER A 7 -5.26 6.97 -9.96
C SER A 7 -4.09 7.81 -9.44
N PRO A 8 -3.74 8.94 -10.07
CA PRO A 8 -2.83 9.90 -9.47
C PRO A 8 -3.28 10.30 -8.05
N ALA A 9 -2.31 10.55 -7.18
CA ALA A 9 -2.55 11.01 -5.82
C ALA A 9 -3.27 12.38 -5.79
N ARG A 10 -4.10 12.61 -4.77
CA ARG A 10 -4.89 13.85 -4.62
C ARG A 10 -4.47 14.70 -3.43
N SER A 11 -3.76 14.14 -2.48
CA SER A 11 -3.37 14.74 -1.21
C SER A 11 -1.86 14.72 -1.00
N GLY A 12 -1.09 14.67 -2.10
CA GLY A 12 0.38 14.69 -2.07
C GLY A 12 1.03 13.33 -1.78
N GLY A 13 0.24 12.25 -1.73
CA GLY A 13 0.78 10.90 -1.61
C GLY A 13 1.49 10.41 -2.88
N ALA A 14 1.93 9.15 -2.86
CA ALA A 14 2.52 8.50 -4.01
C ALA A 14 1.46 8.12 -5.06
N ILE A 15 0.34 7.55 -4.64
CA ILE A 15 -0.75 7.13 -5.54
C ILE A 15 -2.07 7.05 -4.77
N SER A 16 -3.21 7.20 -5.46
CA SER A 16 -4.52 6.99 -4.86
C SER A 16 -5.13 5.64 -5.23
N THR A 17 -5.82 5.01 -4.29
CA THR A 17 -6.29 3.62 -4.43
C THR A 17 -7.74 3.42 -4.01
N ARG A 18 -8.42 2.49 -4.68
CA ARG A 18 -9.64 1.81 -4.22
C ARG A 18 -9.43 0.29 -4.31
N THR A 19 -9.58 -0.40 -3.18
CA THR A 19 -9.35 -1.84 -3.09
C THR A 19 -10.65 -2.60 -2.85
N PHE A 20 -10.89 -3.64 -3.63
CA PHE A 20 -12.01 -4.56 -3.46
C PHE A 20 -11.55 -5.93 -2.95
N ILE A 21 -12.29 -6.49 -1.99
CA ILE A 21 -12.03 -7.80 -1.36
C ILE A 21 -13.21 -8.78 -1.47
N PRO A 22 -13.26 -9.58 -2.54
CA PRO A 22 -13.23 -9.10 -3.91
C PRO A 22 -14.55 -8.37 -4.29
N HIS A 23 -15.62 -8.53 -3.52
CA HIS A 23 -16.95 -8.00 -3.84
C HIS A 23 -17.32 -6.74 -3.05
N ARG A 24 -16.51 -6.36 -2.05
CA ARG A 24 -16.72 -5.17 -1.23
C ARG A 24 -15.53 -4.23 -1.34
N CYS A 25 -15.80 -2.94 -1.56
CA CYS A 25 -14.79 -1.91 -1.46
C CYS A 25 -14.37 -1.74 0.00
N GLN A 26 -13.06 -1.81 0.27
CA GLN A 26 -12.51 -1.49 1.57
C GLN A 26 -12.65 0.01 1.84
N GLN A 27 -12.95 0.36 3.09
CA GLN A 27 -12.94 1.76 3.54
C GLN A 27 -11.50 2.30 3.64
N THR A 28 -10.54 1.42 3.91
CA THR A 28 -9.11 1.71 3.95
C THR A 28 -8.40 0.86 2.89
N ILE A 29 -7.13 0.51 3.12
CA ILE A 29 -6.39 -0.49 2.37
C ILE A 29 -5.80 -1.53 3.34
N GLY A 30 -5.83 -2.80 2.97
CA GLY A 30 -5.13 -3.85 3.72
C GLY A 30 -3.61 -3.72 3.62
N VAL A 31 -2.88 -4.10 4.68
CA VAL A 31 -1.41 -3.94 4.80
C VAL A 31 -0.67 -4.50 3.58
N LEU A 32 -0.85 -5.79 3.25
CA LEU A 32 -0.23 -6.40 2.08
C LEU A 32 -0.79 -5.87 0.75
N GLY A 33 -2.00 -5.30 0.78
CA GLY A 33 -2.58 -4.60 -0.37
C GLY A 33 -1.81 -3.31 -0.68
N ALA A 34 -1.46 -2.54 0.35
CA ALA A 34 -0.63 -1.34 0.21
C ALA A 34 0.76 -1.70 -0.28
N VAL A 35 1.41 -2.74 0.29
CA VAL A 35 2.70 -3.23 -0.20
C VAL A 35 2.61 -3.62 -1.69
N SER A 36 1.58 -4.37 -2.09
CA SER A 36 1.42 -4.77 -3.49
C SER A 36 1.29 -3.58 -4.45
N VAL A 37 0.55 -2.54 -4.04
CA VAL A 37 0.40 -1.32 -4.84
C VAL A 37 1.72 -0.54 -4.88
N ALA A 38 2.38 -0.38 -3.74
CA ALA A 38 3.68 0.27 -3.64
C ALA A 38 4.74 -0.42 -4.52
N THR A 39 4.80 -1.75 -4.51
CA THR A 39 5.67 -2.53 -5.39
C THR A 39 5.30 -2.30 -6.86
N ALA A 40 4.01 -2.31 -7.22
CA ALA A 40 3.58 -2.02 -8.58
C ALA A 40 3.99 -0.62 -9.04
N CYS A 41 3.94 0.38 -8.16
CA CYS A 41 4.43 1.73 -8.47
C CYS A 41 5.91 1.74 -8.86
N LEU A 42 6.72 0.77 -8.44
CA LEU A 42 8.16 0.72 -8.70
C LEU A 42 8.54 -0.20 -9.89
N ILE A 43 7.58 -0.92 -10.47
CA ILE A 43 7.79 -1.79 -11.63
C ILE A 43 7.52 -1.01 -12.92
N GLU A 44 8.56 -0.76 -13.71
CA GLU A 44 8.43 -0.10 -15.01
C GLU A 44 7.43 -0.84 -15.92
N GLY A 45 6.56 -0.09 -16.58
CA GLY A 45 5.50 -0.62 -17.44
C GLY A 45 4.24 -1.09 -16.70
N SER A 46 4.20 -1.04 -15.37
CA SER A 46 2.95 -1.27 -14.64
C SER A 46 2.01 -0.06 -14.77
N PRO A 47 0.67 -0.24 -14.77
CA PRO A 47 -0.26 0.88 -14.79
C PRO A 47 -0.11 1.84 -13.60
N ALA A 48 0.43 1.36 -12.47
CA ALA A 48 0.68 2.19 -11.30
C ALA A 48 1.97 3.01 -11.45
N TYR A 49 2.95 2.52 -12.23
CA TYR A 49 4.24 3.18 -12.43
C TYR A 49 4.04 4.59 -12.97
N ASP A 50 3.30 4.74 -14.07
CA ASP A 50 3.13 6.02 -14.76
C ASP A 50 2.28 7.03 -14.00
N LEU A 51 1.47 6.56 -13.05
CA LEU A 51 0.57 7.40 -12.24
C LEU A 51 1.20 7.83 -10.91
N ALA A 52 2.22 7.11 -10.44
CA ALA A 52 2.74 7.27 -9.10
C ALA A 52 3.80 8.38 -9.02
N ASN A 53 3.74 9.18 -7.96
CA ASN A 53 4.89 9.92 -7.46
C ASN A 53 5.77 8.98 -6.62
N ARG A 54 6.82 8.46 -7.24
CA ARG A 54 7.61 7.35 -6.68
C ARG A 54 8.77 7.78 -5.79
N GLY A 55 9.17 9.04 -5.79
CA GLY A 55 10.40 9.51 -5.14
C GLY A 55 11.71 8.97 -5.74
N GLU A 56 12.85 9.26 -5.10
CA GLU A 56 14.23 8.95 -5.56
C GLU A 56 15.13 8.31 -4.48
N GLY A 57 16.26 7.66 -4.86
CA GLY A 57 17.18 6.90 -3.97
C GLY A 57 17.13 5.35 -4.05
N LEU A 58 17.50 4.63 -2.99
CA LEU A 58 17.18 3.18 -2.77
C LEU A 58 16.10 2.99 -1.68
N GLU A 59 16.08 3.90 -0.72
CA GLU A 59 15.01 4.25 0.22
C GLU A 59 13.75 4.81 -0.46
N ARG A 60 12.53 4.25 -0.37
CA ARG A 60 11.28 4.92 -0.82
C ARG A 60 10.18 4.92 0.22
N ASN A 61 9.66 6.11 0.50
CA ASN A 61 8.45 6.30 1.29
C ASN A 61 7.26 6.52 0.36
N LEU A 62 6.48 5.47 0.12
CA LEU A 62 5.32 5.49 -0.76
C LEU A 62 4.04 5.62 0.06
N SER A 63 3.50 6.83 0.11
CA SER A 63 2.21 7.11 0.76
C SER A 63 1.06 6.65 -0.15
N ILE A 64 0.40 5.55 0.22
CA ILE A 64 -0.68 4.96 -0.57
C ILE A 64 -2.02 5.50 -0.06
N GLU A 65 -2.62 6.44 -0.79
CA GLU A 65 -3.89 7.04 -0.40
C GLU A 65 -5.04 6.03 -0.54
N HIS A 66 -5.96 6.09 0.42
CA HIS A 66 -7.18 5.29 0.48
C HIS A 66 -8.34 6.18 0.94
N PRO A 67 -9.61 5.72 0.93
CA PRO A 67 -10.77 6.61 1.12
C PRO A 67 -10.74 7.46 2.41
N THR A 68 -10.16 6.94 3.48
CA THR A 68 -10.10 7.59 4.79
C THR A 68 -8.72 8.16 5.18
N GLY A 69 -7.76 8.28 4.27
CA GLY A 69 -6.40 8.75 4.59
C GLY A 69 -5.33 8.11 3.71
N GLU A 70 -4.20 7.73 4.32
CA GLU A 70 -3.10 7.06 3.62
C GLU A 70 -2.42 6.00 4.49
N MET A 71 -1.70 5.09 3.83
CA MET A 71 -0.78 4.16 4.47
C MET A 71 0.58 4.26 3.79
N THR A 72 1.58 4.72 4.52
CA THR A 72 2.95 4.78 4.03
C THR A 72 3.62 3.41 4.06
N VAL A 73 4.17 3.02 2.91
CA VAL A 73 5.03 1.86 2.74
C VAL A 73 6.46 2.34 2.55
N VAL A 74 7.35 1.90 3.42
CA VAL A 74 8.79 2.12 3.27
C VAL A 74 9.35 0.94 2.48
N ALA A 75 9.67 1.14 1.21
CA ALA A 75 10.24 0.12 0.33
C ALA A 75 11.74 0.36 0.18
N LYS A 76 12.55 -0.70 0.33
CA LYS A 76 13.96 -0.68 -0.05
C LYS A 76 14.17 -1.43 -1.34
N LEU A 77 14.97 -0.85 -2.22
CA LEU A 77 15.39 -1.44 -3.48
C LEU A 77 16.78 -2.05 -3.34
N ASP A 78 17.01 -3.18 -4.01
CA ASP A 78 18.35 -3.69 -4.28
C ASP A 78 19.02 -2.93 -5.45
N ASP A 79 20.28 -3.28 -5.75
CA ASP A 79 21.05 -2.65 -6.83
C ASP A 79 20.44 -2.90 -8.23
N ALA A 80 19.56 -3.90 -8.36
CA ALA A 80 18.81 -4.18 -9.59
C ALA A 80 17.48 -3.41 -9.66
N GLY A 81 17.17 -2.57 -8.68
CA GLY A 81 15.92 -1.81 -8.61
C GLY A 81 14.70 -2.64 -8.22
N THR A 82 14.90 -3.84 -7.68
CA THR A 82 13.82 -4.72 -7.21
C THR A 82 13.55 -4.48 -5.73
N VAL A 83 12.28 -4.54 -5.31
CA VAL A 83 11.90 -4.39 -3.90
C VAL A 83 12.41 -5.57 -3.09
N SER A 84 13.39 -5.32 -2.22
CA SER A 84 14.00 -6.32 -1.33
C SER A 84 13.35 -6.34 0.06
N GLU A 85 12.91 -5.18 0.55
CA GLU A 85 12.23 -5.05 1.84
C GLU A 85 11.03 -4.08 1.74
N ALA A 86 9.99 -4.35 2.53
CA ALA A 86 8.87 -3.44 2.73
C ALA A 86 8.50 -3.38 4.21
N ALA A 87 8.46 -2.16 4.75
CA ALA A 87 8.10 -1.90 6.15
C ALA A 87 6.88 -0.97 6.23
N ILE A 88 6.03 -1.22 7.24
CA ILE A 88 4.81 -0.45 7.51
C ILE A 88 4.68 -0.31 9.02
N LEU A 89 4.36 0.90 9.49
CA LEU A 89 4.02 1.15 10.89
C LEU A 89 2.56 0.78 11.16
N ARG A 90 2.31 -0.02 12.20
CA ARG A 90 0.97 -0.41 12.67
C ARG A 90 0.88 -0.32 14.18
N THR A 91 -0.35 -0.15 14.68
CA THR A 91 -0.67 -0.20 16.11
C THR A 91 -1.58 -1.39 16.41
N ALA A 92 -1.57 -1.85 17.66
CA ALA A 92 -2.43 -2.93 18.16
C ALA A 92 -2.96 -2.59 19.55
N ARG A 93 -4.15 -3.11 19.89
CA ARG A 93 -4.78 -2.95 21.21
C ARG A 93 -5.50 -4.25 21.58
N LYS A 94 -5.20 -4.82 22.76
CA LYS A 94 -5.94 -5.96 23.30
C LYS A 94 -7.39 -5.53 23.57
N LEU A 95 -8.35 -6.20 22.96
CA LEU A 95 -9.78 -5.87 23.11
C LEU A 95 -10.47 -6.75 24.17
N MET A 96 -10.07 -8.01 24.28
CA MET A 96 -10.64 -8.99 25.19
C MET A 96 -9.57 -9.99 25.61
N ASP A 97 -9.73 -10.57 26.79
CA ASP A 97 -8.94 -11.65 27.35
C ASP A 97 -9.89 -12.56 28.14
N GLY A 98 -9.99 -13.84 27.75
CA GLY A 98 -11.01 -14.76 28.27
C GLY A 98 -11.21 -15.99 27.40
N GLU A 99 -12.26 -16.75 27.67
CA GLU A 99 -12.58 -18.02 27.01
C GLU A 99 -13.81 -17.89 26.10
N ILE A 100 -13.79 -18.55 24.94
CA ILE A 100 -14.92 -18.60 23.99
C ILE A 100 -15.53 -20.01 24.04
N PHE A 101 -16.86 -20.10 24.15
CA PHE A 101 -17.64 -21.35 24.13
C PHE A 101 -18.43 -21.46 22.82
N ALA A 102 -18.78 -22.68 22.42
CA ALA A 102 -19.60 -22.99 21.23
C ALA A 102 -20.84 -23.81 21.60
#